data_AF-A0A132B5I4-F1
#
_entry.id   AF-A0A132B5I4-F1
#
_cell.length_a   1.000
_cell.length_b   1.000
_cell.length_c   1.000
_cell.angle_alpha   90.00
_cell.angle_beta   90.00
_cell.angle_gamma   90.00
#
_symmetry.space_group_name_H-M   'P 1'
#
loop_
_entity.id
_entity.type
_entity.pdbx_description
1 polymer ?
#
loop_
_entity_poly.entity_id
_entity_poly.type
_entity_poly.pdbx_seq_one_letter_code
_entity_poly.pdbx_strand_id
1 'polypeptide(L)'
;MVYNLHSPWRKSAIMPIWSFQLILLSVDLIIAALLVCITNNTPAQTVSIGGKNVTIEAGTQSWDVANLVLAAIALLLTCAEIVLYVYSDLSPAIFLGSSALKAGTWTVVLVLDILAVSSNWEKGQWNNYIIYVVVGFAGAVYLILIVGVIYAVVVFLRQRGTVASNVEKYMMTTSDASFRNGY
;
A
#
# COMPACT_ATOMS: atom_id res chain seq x y z
N MET A 1 4.86 -32.11 20.22
CA MET A 1 3.62 -31.96 19.42
C MET A 1 3.65 -30.60 18.75
N VAL A 2 3.56 -30.59 17.43
CA VAL A 2 3.63 -29.38 16.59
C VAL A 2 2.32 -28.59 16.77
N TYR A 3 2.39 -27.42 17.40
CA TYR A 3 1.25 -26.51 17.50
C TYR A 3 1.01 -25.85 16.14
N ASN A 4 0.26 -26.53 15.27
CA ASN A 4 -0.38 -25.91 14.12
C ASN A 4 -1.57 -25.06 14.60
N LEU A 5 -1.30 -23.93 15.26
CA LEU A 5 -2.28 -22.86 15.50
C LEU A 5 -2.26 -21.81 14.38
N HIS A 6 -1.99 -22.22 13.14
CA HIS A 6 -2.37 -21.44 11.98
C HIS A 6 -3.89 -21.54 11.82
N SER A 7 -4.62 -20.66 12.54
CA SER A 7 -6.07 -20.57 12.40
C SER A 7 -6.42 -20.34 10.92
N PRO A 8 -7.16 -21.26 10.26
CA PRO A 8 -7.46 -21.19 8.82
C PRO A 8 -8.23 -19.91 8.46
N TRP A 9 -8.93 -19.32 9.43
CA TRP A 9 -9.61 -18.03 9.32
C TRP A 9 -8.67 -16.86 9.01
N ARG A 10 -7.43 -16.89 9.52
CA ARG A 10 -6.43 -15.84 9.21
C ARG A 10 -5.99 -15.92 7.75
N LYS A 11 -5.94 -17.14 7.19
CA LYS A 11 -5.60 -17.36 5.77
C LYS A 11 -6.71 -16.89 4.83
N SER A 12 -7.97 -17.07 5.22
CA SER A 12 -9.11 -16.74 4.38
C SER A 12 -9.38 -15.24 4.22
N ALA A 13 -9.06 -14.43 5.23
CA ALA A 13 -9.35 -12.98 5.20
C ALA A 13 -8.21 -12.15 4.57
N ILE A 14 -6.96 -12.58 4.69
CA ILE A 14 -5.80 -11.83 4.17
C ILE A 14 -5.65 -11.97 2.63
N MET A 15 -5.99 -13.14 2.09
CA MET A 15 -5.91 -13.44 0.66
C MET A 15 -6.76 -12.49 -0.21
N PRO A 16 -8.05 -12.23 0.07
CA PRO A 16 -8.84 -11.30 -0.73
C PRO A 16 -8.32 -9.87 -0.63
N ILE A 17 -7.83 -9.42 0.53
CA ILE A 17 -7.24 -8.09 0.70
C ILE A 17 -6.03 -7.91 -0.22
N TRP A 18 -5.12 -8.89 -0.23
CA TRP A 18 -3.97 -8.87 -1.13
C TRP A 18 -4.36 -8.99 -2.61
N SER A 19 -5.38 -9.77 -2.95
CA SER A 19 -5.89 -9.84 -4.32
C SER A 19 -6.40 -8.49 -4.81
N PHE A 20 -7.19 -7.78 -3.99
CA PHE A 20 -7.65 -6.43 -4.33
C PHE A 20 -6.50 -5.43 -4.41
N GLN A 21 -5.53 -5.50 -3.50
CA GLN A 21 -4.33 -4.66 -3.55
C GLN A 21 -3.54 -4.88 -4.84
N LEU A 22 -3.33 -6.15 -5.24
CA LEU A 22 -2.61 -6.49 -6.47
C LEU A 22 -3.34 -5.98 -7.72
N ILE A 23 -4.65 -6.19 -7.80
CA ILE A 23 -5.44 -5.72 -8.96
C ILE A 23 -5.38 -4.19 -9.04
N LEU A 24 -5.63 -3.49 -7.94
CA LEU A 24 -5.65 -2.03 -7.92
C LEU A 24 -4.28 -1.43 -8.22
N LEU A 25 -3.20 -1.94 -7.60
CA LEU A 25 -1.83 -1.49 -7.88
C LEU A 25 -1.42 -1.78 -9.33
N SER A 26 -1.85 -2.90 -9.90
CA SER A 26 -1.53 -3.22 -11.30
C SER A 26 -2.23 -2.28 -12.28
N VAL A 27 -3.51 -1.98 -12.03
CA VAL A 27 -4.28 -1.03 -12.85
C VAL A 27 -3.69 0.38 -12.73
N ASP A 28 -3.38 0.80 -11.51
CA ASP A 28 -2.76 2.11 -11.24
C ASP A 28 -1.42 2.27 -11.98
N LEU A 29 -0.57 1.24 -11.95
CA LEU A 29 0.70 1.20 -12.68
C LEU A 29 0.50 1.32 -14.21
N ILE A 30 -0.52 0.66 -14.77
CA ILE A 30 -0.83 0.77 -16.20
C ILE A 30 -1.30 2.20 -16.55
N ILE A 31 -2.16 2.80 -15.72
CA ILE A 31 -2.66 4.16 -15.95
C ILE A 31 -1.50 5.17 -15.86
N ALA A 32 -0.63 5.05 -14.85
CA ALA A 32 0.56 5.89 -14.71
C ALA A 32 1.51 5.74 -15.90
N ALA A 33 1.74 4.51 -16.39
CA ALA A 33 2.56 4.26 -17.57
C ALA A 33 1.97 4.87 -18.85
N LEU A 34 0.63 4.79 -19.02
CA LEU A 34 -0.07 5.43 -20.12
C LEU A 34 0.04 6.97 -20.06
N LEU A 35 -0.09 7.56 -18.87
CA LEU A 35 0.07 9.00 -18.67
C LEU A 35 1.46 9.46 -19.09
N VAL A 36 2.52 8.76 -18.65
CA VAL A 36 3.91 9.05 -19.05
C VAL A 36 4.08 8.94 -20.57
N CYS A 37 3.52 7.89 -21.19
CA CYS A 37 3.60 7.68 -22.63
C CYS A 37 2.89 8.80 -23.43
N ILE A 38 1.70 9.20 -23.02
CA ILE A 38 0.94 10.27 -23.68
C ILE A 38 1.67 11.60 -23.53
N THR A 39 2.14 11.91 -22.33
CA THR A 39 2.83 13.17 -22.05
C THR A 39 4.11 13.28 -22.87
N ASN A 40 4.90 12.21 -22.97
CA ASN A 40 6.13 12.21 -23.76
C ASN A 40 5.93 12.38 -25.27
N ASN A 41 4.77 11.97 -25.79
CA ASN A 41 4.43 12.08 -27.20
C ASN A 41 3.64 13.36 -27.55
N THR A 42 3.35 14.22 -26.56
CA THR A 42 2.56 15.42 -26.79
C THR A 42 3.47 16.56 -27.28
N PRO A 43 3.24 17.11 -28.48
CA PRO A 43 4.02 18.24 -28.97
C PRO A 43 3.75 19.48 -28.11
N ALA A 44 4.79 20.30 -27.89
CA ALA A 44 4.67 21.57 -27.18
C ALA A 44 3.63 22.47 -27.87
N GLN A 45 2.67 22.98 -27.10
CA GLN A 45 1.64 23.87 -27.63
C GLN A 45 1.88 25.29 -27.14
N THR A 46 1.81 26.24 -28.07
CA THR A 46 1.91 27.67 -27.75
C THR A 46 0.51 28.22 -27.55
N VAL A 47 0.15 28.57 -26.32
CA VAL A 47 -1.17 29.13 -25.99
C VAL A 47 -1.00 30.61 -25.67
N SER A 48 -1.83 31.47 -26.26
CA SER A 48 -1.82 32.90 -25.98
C SER A 48 -2.67 33.19 -24.75
N ILE A 49 -2.03 33.49 -23.62
CA ILE A 49 -2.69 33.87 -22.36
C ILE A 49 -2.40 35.34 -22.11
N GLY A 50 -3.42 36.19 -22.16
CA GLY A 50 -3.28 37.63 -21.92
C GLY A 50 -2.43 38.36 -22.96
N GLY A 51 -2.45 37.94 -24.23
CA GLY A 51 -1.68 38.55 -25.32
C GLY A 51 -0.19 38.18 -25.35
N LYS A 52 0.28 37.34 -24.42
CA LYS A 52 1.61 36.74 -24.45
C LYS A 52 1.48 35.28 -24.90
N ASN A 53 2.26 34.90 -25.90
CA ASN A 53 2.39 33.52 -26.33
C ASN A 53 3.26 32.78 -25.31
N VAL A 54 2.64 31.90 -24.54
CA VAL A 54 3.32 31.03 -23.58
C VAL A 54 3.39 29.64 -24.20
N THR A 55 4.60 29.15 -24.44
CA THR A 55 4.83 27.77 -24.87
C THR A 55 4.72 26.88 -23.64
N ILE A 56 3.69 26.04 -23.61
CA ILE A 56 3.53 25.00 -22.60
C ILE A 56 4.14 23.75 -23.20
N GLU A 57 5.37 23.43 -22.78
CA GLU A 57 5.95 22.12 -23.06
C GLU A 57 5.21 21.10 -22.21
N ALA A 58 4.41 20.26 -22.87
CA ALA A 58 3.85 19.05 -22.28
C ALA A 58 4.99 18.01 -22.18
N GLY A 59 5.98 18.27 -21.34
CA GLY A 59 7.06 17.33 -21.06
C GLY A 59 6.67 16.40 -19.92
N THR A 60 7.07 15.12 -20.02
CA THR A 60 6.95 14.16 -18.92
C THR A 60 7.61 14.75 -17.67
N GLN A 61 6.83 14.98 -16.62
CA GLN A 61 7.39 15.53 -15.39
C GLN A 61 8.05 14.43 -14.57
N SER A 62 9.10 14.79 -13.85
CA SER A 62 9.82 13.85 -12.98
C SER A 62 8.91 13.24 -11.91
N TRP A 63 7.81 13.93 -11.54
CA TRP A 63 6.82 13.43 -10.61
C TRP A 63 6.06 12.20 -11.14
N ASP A 64 5.58 12.23 -12.39
CA ASP A 64 4.84 11.11 -12.98
C ASP A 64 5.70 9.85 -13.05
N VAL A 65 6.99 10.01 -13.35
CA VAL A 65 7.99 8.93 -13.35
C VAL A 65 8.23 8.41 -11.94
N ALA A 66 8.35 9.30 -10.95
CA ALA A 66 8.51 8.91 -9.55
C ALA A 66 7.29 8.12 -9.05
N ASN A 67 6.08 8.55 -9.40
CA ASN A 67 4.84 7.88 -9.01
C ASN A 67 4.77 6.45 -9.60
N LEU A 68 5.13 6.30 -10.89
CA LEU A 68 5.24 5.00 -11.55
C LEU A 68 6.23 4.06 -10.84
N VAL A 69 7.41 4.57 -10.47
CA VAL A 69 8.44 3.77 -9.78
C VAL A 69 7.98 3.36 -8.38
N LEU A 70 7.33 4.26 -7.64
CA LEU A 70 6.81 3.95 -6.32
C LEU A 70 5.68 2.92 -6.37
N ALA A 71 4.79 3.01 -7.37
CA ALA A 71 3.75 2.01 -7.62
C ALA A 71 4.36 0.63 -7.91
N ALA A 72 5.42 0.57 -8.72
CA ALA A 72 6.13 -0.67 -9.02
C ALA A 72 6.77 -1.30 -7.76
N ILE A 73 7.41 -0.47 -6.92
CA ILE A 73 8.00 -0.92 -5.65
C ILE A 73 6.90 -1.45 -4.70
N ALA A 74 5.77 -0.75 -4.59
CA ALA A 74 4.66 -1.16 -3.75
C ALA A 74 4.04 -2.50 -4.21
N LEU A 75 3.95 -2.70 -5.52
CA LEU A 75 3.49 -3.96 -6.13
C LEU A 75 4.48 -5.10 -5.83
N LEU A 76 5.78 -4.88 -6.03
CA LEU A 76 6.82 -5.86 -5.71
C LEU A 76 6.82 -6.23 -4.23
N LEU A 77 6.66 -5.25 -3.34
CA LEU A 77 6.58 -5.48 -1.90
C LEU A 77 5.32 -6.30 -1.53
N THR A 78 4.22 -6.11 -2.24
CA THR A 78 2.99 -6.92 -2.09
C THR A 78 3.20 -8.35 -2.57
N CYS A 79 3.87 -8.55 -3.71
CA CYS A 79 4.27 -9.89 -4.16
C CYS A 79 5.21 -10.58 -3.16
N ALA A 80 6.19 -9.86 -2.62
CA ALA A 80 7.13 -10.39 -1.64
C ALA A 80 6.43 -10.84 -0.34
N GLU A 81 5.44 -10.08 0.14
CA GLU A 81 4.61 -10.47 1.29
C GLU A 81 3.83 -11.76 1.04
N ILE A 82 3.23 -11.91 -0.15
CA ILE A 82 2.49 -13.11 -0.52
C ILE A 82 3.43 -14.32 -0.57
N VAL A 83 4.62 -14.16 -1.14
CA VAL A 83 5.64 -15.22 -1.20
C VAL A 83 6.08 -15.62 0.22
N LEU A 84 6.48 -14.65 1.05
CA LEU A 84 6.87 -14.90 2.45
C LEU A 84 5.74 -15.56 3.25
N TYR A 85 4.49 -15.22 2.94
CA TYR A 85 3.33 -15.83 3.55
C TYR A 85 3.15 -17.30 3.14
N VAL A 86 3.32 -17.63 1.86
CA VAL A 86 3.27 -19.00 1.34
C VAL A 86 4.36 -19.86 1.97
N TYR A 87 5.58 -19.33 2.09
CA TYR A 87 6.69 -20.00 2.77
C TYR A 87 6.59 -20.02 4.30
N SER A 88 5.51 -19.47 4.87
CA SER A 88 5.24 -19.44 6.33
C SER A 88 6.23 -18.62 7.17
N ASP A 89 7.06 -17.79 6.54
CA ASP A 89 8.06 -16.93 7.19
C ASP A 89 7.52 -15.52 7.51
N LEU A 90 6.26 -15.24 7.19
CA LEU A 90 5.67 -13.93 7.43
C LEU A 90 5.35 -13.72 8.93
N SER A 91 6.29 -13.12 9.64
CA SER A 91 6.05 -12.59 10.99
C SER A 91 5.02 -11.45 10.96
N PRO A 92 4.05 -11.41 11.88
CA PRO A 92 3.08 -10.32 11.95
C PRO A 92 3.71 -8.94 12.20
N ALA A 93 4.91 -8.88 12.78
CA ALA A 93 5.67 -7.65 12.91
C ALA A 93 6.18 -7.14 11.54
N ILE A 94 6.65 -8.05 10.68
CA ILE A 94 7.10 -7.73 9.32
C ILE A 94 5.91 -7.25 8.48
N PHE A 95 4.76 -7.94 8.58
CA PHE A 95 3.54 -7.56 7.89
C PHE A 95 3.00 -6.18 8.31
N LEU A 96 3.06 -5.87 9.61
CA LEU A 96 2.68 -4.55 10.10
C LEU A 96 3.65 -3.46 9.60
N GLY A 97 4.95 -3.72 9.66
CA GLY A 97 5.97 -2.79 9.19
C GLY A 97 5.86 -2.50 7.69
N SER A 98 5.70 -3.54 6.88
CA SER A 98 5.55 -3.39 5.43
C SER A 98 4.24 -2.68 5.05
N SER A 99 3.13 -3.00 5.74
CA SER A 99 1.85 -2.32 5.54
C SER A 99 1.92 -0.84 5.92
N ALA A 100 2.58 -0.51 7.04
CA ALA A 100 2.76 0.86 7.49
C ALA A 100 3.65 1.66 6.51
N LEU A 101 4.72 1.05 5.98
CA LEU A 101 5.55 1.66 4.95
C LEU A 101 4.76 1.93 3.67
N LYS A 102 3.98 0.97 3.18
CA LYS A 102 3.11 1.16 2.00
C LYS A 102 2.13 2.31 2.21
N ALA A 103 1.43 2.32 3.34
CA ALA A 103 0.48 3.39 3.65
C ALA A 103 1.17 4.75 3.81
N GLY A 104 2.35 4.80 4.42
CA GLY A 104 3.15 6.02 4.54
C GLY A 104 3.55 6.58 3.16
N THR A 105 4.14 5.74 2.31
CA THR A 105 4.53 6.13 0.95
C THR A 105 3.33 6.61 0.14
N TRP A 106 2.20 5.91 0.20
CA TRP A 106 0.99 6.34 -0.51
C TRP A 106 0.31 7.57 0.09
N THR A 107 0.48 7.85 1.38
CA THR A 107 0.03 9.13 1.95
C THR A 107 0.80 10.29 1.32
N VAL A 108 2.12 10.14 1.15
CA VAL A 108 2.97 11.16 0.52
C VAL A 108 2.59 11.36 -0.94
N VAL A 109 2.37 10.27 -1.69
CA VAL A 109 1.93 10.35 -3.09
C VAL A 109 0.58 11.06 -3.22
N LEU A 110 -0.40 10.70 -2.40
CA LEU A 110 -1.74 11.30 -2.46
C LEU A 110 -1.69 12.81 -2.14
N VAL A 111 -0.90 13.22 -1.13
CA VAL A 111 -0.72 14.64 -0.80
C VAL A 111 -0.09 15.39 -1.97
N LEU A 112 0.93 14.81 -2.61
CA LEU A 112 1.61 15.42 -3.74
C LEU A 112 0.72 15.49 -4.99
N ASP A 113 -0.09 14.46 -5.25
CA ASP A 113 -1.08 14.43 -6.33
C ASP A 113 -2.18 15.49 -6.13
N ILE A 114 -2.63 15.74 -4.89
CA ILE A 114 -3.58 16.82 -4.59
C ILE A 114 -2.93 18.19 -4.83
N LEU A 115 -1.69 18.40 -4.36
CA LEU A 115 -0.98 19.66 -4.54
C LEU A 115 -0.78 19.97 -6.03
N ALA A 116 -0.37 18.96 -6.78
CA ALA A 116 -0.26 18.93 -8.23
C ALA A 116 -1.55 19.42 -8.93
N VAL A 117 -2.70 18.84 -8.60
CA VAL A 117 -4.00 19.25 -9.15
C VAL A 117 -4.34 20.69 -8.77
N SER A 118 -4.06 21.09 -7.53
CA SER A 118 -4.40 22.43 -7.02
C SER A 118 -3.58 23.57 -7.64
N SER A 119 -2.33 23.30 -8.07
CA SER A 119 -1.43 24.34 -8.56
C SER A 119 -1.58 24.59 -10.06
N ASN A 120 -2.73 25.07 -10.53
CA ASN A 120 -2.95 25.51 -11.92
C ASN A 120 -2.54 24.53 -13.05
N TRP A 121 -2.27 23.25 -12.77
CA TRP A 121 -1.94 22.22 -13.78
C TRP A 121 -3.10 21.96 -14.75
N GLU A 122 -4.35 22.23 -14.33
CA GLU A 122 -5.53 22.16 -15.19
C GLU A 122 -5.52 23.15 -16.37
N LYS A 123 -4.74 24.23 -16.32
CA LYS A 123 -4.87 25.33 -17.29
C LYS A 123 -4.16 25.08 -18.63
N GLY A 124 -3.38 24.00 -18.76
CA GLY A 124 -2.51 23.79 -19.91
C GLY A 124 -2.53 22.40 -20.56
N GLN A 125 -3.16 21.40 -19.96
CA GLN A 125 -3.09 20.03 -20.48
C GLN A 125 -4.43 19.52 -21.02
N TRP A 126 -4.36 18.88 -22.19
CA TRP A 126 -5.47 18.37 -22.99
C TRP A 126 -6.25 17.19 -22.37
N ASN A 127 -6.14 16.95 -21.06
CA ASN A 127 -6.79 15.78 -20.47
C ASN A 127 -7.05 15.85 -18.96
N ASN A 128 -7.81 16.86 -18.52
CA ASN A 128 -8.32 16.92 -17.14
C ASN A 128 -8.97 15.60 -16.70
N TYR A 129 -9.68 14.91 -17.61
CA TYR A 129 -10.33 13.64 -17.30
C TYR A 129 -9.35 12.54 -16.87
N ILE A 130 -8.20 12.39 -17.53
CA ILE A 130 -7.19 11.40 -17.14
C ILE A 130 -6.60 11.72 -15.77
N ILE A 131 -6.33 13.00 -15.48
CA ILE A 131 -5.77 13.41 -14.17
C ILE A 131 -6.74 13.10 -13.03
N TYR A 132 -8.03 13.39 -13.20
CA TYR A 132 -9.06 13.03 -12.21
C TYR A 132 -9.16 11.51 -12.00
N VAL A 133 -9.03 10.71 -13.07
CA VAL A 133 -9.04 9.25 -12.98
C VAL A 133 -7.81 8.73 -12.24
N VAL A 134 -6.61 9.28 -12.50
CA VAL A 134 -5.37 8.92 -11.79
C VAL A 134 -5.49 9.21 -10.30
N VAL A 135 -5.93 10.41 -9.93
CA VAL A 135 -6.08 10.81 -8.52
C VAL A 135 -7.15 9.96 -7.82
N GLY A 136 -8.25 9.67 -8.52
CA GLY A 136 -9.30 8.78 -8.01
C GLY A 136 -8.81 7.35 -7.76
N PHE A 137 -8.01 6.79 -8.68
CA PHE A 137 -7.41 5.47 -8.52
C PHE A 137 -6.36 5.45 -7.41
N ALA A 138 -5.48 6.44 -7.34
CA ALA A 138 -4.51 6.59 -6.24
C ALA A 138 -5.22 6.64 -4.88
N GLY A 139 -6.33 7.37 -4.78
CA GLY A 139 -7.19 7.38 -3.60
C GLY A 139 -7.81 6.02 -3.28
N ALA A 140 -8.30 5.28 -4.28
CA ALA A 140 -8.83 3.94 -4.09
C ALA A 140 -7.75 2.94 -3.60
N VAL A 141 -6.54 3.03 -4.16
CA VAL A 141 -5.38 2.23 -3.70
C VAL A 141 -5.03 2.60 -2.25
N TYR A 142 -5.08 3.88 -1.89
CA TYR A 142 -4.84 4.31 -0.52
C TYR A 142 -5.84 3.73 0.49
N LEU A 143 -7.14 3.72 0.14
CA LEU A 143 -8.18 3.13 0.99
C LEU A 143 -7.94 1.63 1.24
N ILE A 144 -7.58 0.85 0.21
CA ILE A 144 -7.30 -0.58 0.40
C ILE A 144 -6.02 -0.83 1.19
N LEU A 145 -5.04 0.07 1.13
CA LEU A 145 -3.84 0.01 1.97
C LEU A 145 -4.18 0.31 3.44
N ILE A 146 -5.06 1.27 3.72
CA ILE A 146 -5.55 1.53 5.09
C ILE A 146 -6.27 0.28 5.64
N VAL A 147 -7.13 -0.36 4.85
CA VAL A 147 -7.79 -1.62 5.25
C VAL A 147 -6.74 -2.69 5.56
N GLY A 148 -5.67 -2.79 4.76
CA GLY A 148 -4.53 -3.67 5.02
C GLY A 148 -3.81 -3.36 6.35
N VAL A 149 -3.56 -2.09 6.65
CA VAL A 149 -2.94 -1.66 7.92
C VAL A 149 -3.82 -1.99 9.12
N ILE A 150 -5.13 -1.70 9.05
CA ILE A 150 -6.09 -2.03 10.11
C ILE A 150 -6.05 -3.54 10.38
N TYR A 151 -6.06 -4.36 9.32
CA TYR A 151 -5.96 -5.81 9.44
C TYR A 151 -4.63 -6.24 10.08
N ALA A 152 -3.51 -5.63 9.67
CA ALA A 152 -2.19 -5.90 10.25
C ALA A 152 -2.14 -5.59 11.76
N VAL A 153 -2.71 -4.45 12.19
CA VAL A 153 -2.81 -4.07 13.60
C VAL A 153 -3.64 -5.08 14.38
N VAL A 154 -4.80 -5.48 13.86
CA VAL A 154 -5.67 -6.48 14.53
C VAL A 154 -4.95 -7.81 14.71
N VAL A 155 -4.22 -8.29 13.69
CA VAL A 155 -3.44 -9.52 13.77
C VAL A 155 -2.32 -9.40 14.80
N PHE A 156 -1.61 -8.27 14.82
CA PHE A 156 -0.53 -8.02 15.77
C PHE A 156 -1.03 -7.98 17.23
N LEU A 157 -2.14 -7.28 17.49
CA LEU A 157 -2.75 -7.21 18.82
C LEU A 157 -3.25 -8.58 19.30
N ARG A 158 -3.88 -9.36 18.42
CA ARG A 158 -4.31 -10.73 18.75
C ARG A 158 -3.12 -11.63 19.09
N GLN A 159 -2.02 -11.53 18.35
CA GLN A 159 -0.82 -12.32 18.65
C GLN A 159 -0.26 -11.99 20.04
N ARG A 160 -0.19 -10.70 20.41
CA ARG A 160 0.24 -10.29 21.76
C ARG A 160 -0.68 -10.82 22.85
N GLY A 161 -2.00 -10.80 22.63
CA GLY A 161 -2.97 -11.37 23.56
C GLY A 161 -2.81 -12.89 23.76
N THR A 162 -2.57 -13.64 22.69
CA THR A 162 -2.32 -15.09 22.79
C THR A 162 -1.02 -15.40 23.53
N VAL A 163 0.05 -14.66 23.25
CA VAL A 163 1.34 -14.82 23.96
C VAL A 163 1.16 -14.56 25.46
N ALA A 164 0.47 -13.47 25.85
CA ALA A 164 0.19 -13.17 27.25
C ALA A 164 -0.58 -14.30 27.95
N SER A 165 -1.64 -14.82 27.32
CA SER A 165 -2.44 -15.92 27.89
C SER A 165 -1.66 -17.24 28.02
N ASN A 166 -0.73 -17.50 27.10
CA ASN A 166 0.10 -18.70 27.17
C ASN A 166 1.14 -18.59 28.29
N VAL A 167 1.77 -17.42 28.44
CA VAL A 167 2.71 -17.16 29.55
C VAL A 167 2.02 -17.34 30.90
N GLU A 168 0.81 -16.82 31.06
CA GLU A 168 0.00 -16.99 32.27
C GLU A 168 -0.28 -18.48 32.58
N LYS A 169 -0.69 -19.27 31.58
CA LYS A 169 -0.89 -20.72 31.74
C LYS A 169 0.38 -21.45 32.17
N TYR A 170 1.54 -21.11 31.59
CA TYR A 170 2.80 -21.74 31.98
C TYR A 170 3.21 -21.36 33.40
N MET A 171 2.96 -20.13 33.84
CA MET A 171 3.21 -19.71 35.22
C MET A 171 2.33 -20.46 36.23
N MET A 172 1.04 -20.62 35.94
CA MET A 172 0.12 -21.39 36.80
C MET A 172 0.50 -22.87 36.89
N THR A 173 0.79 -23.51 35.76
CA THR A 173 1.15 -24.94 35.72
C THR A 173 2.46 -25.24 36.48
N THR A 174 3.42 -24.32 36.43
CA THR A 174 4.70 -24.46 37.14
C THR A 174 4.53 -24.28 38.65
N SER A 175 3.63 -23.40 39.08
CA SER A 175 3.31 -23.21 40.51
C SER A 175 2.66 -24.45 41.12
N ASP A 176 1.70 -25.08 40.42
CA ASP A 176 1.04 -26.31 40.89
C ASP A 176 1.99 -27.51 40.94
N ALA A 177 2.91 -27.62 39.98
CA ALA A 177 3.92 -28.69 39.96
C ALA A 177 4.91 -28.57 41.13
N SER A 178 5.28 -27.36 41.52
CA SER A 178 6.13 -27.11 42.69
C SER A 178 5.43 -27.44 44.01
N PHE A 179 4.12 -27.21 44.10
CA PHE A 179 3.32 -27.52 45.29
C PHE A 179 3.11 -29.03 45.50
N ARG A 180 3.05 -29.81 44.40
CA ARG A 180 2.85 -31.27 44.46
C ARG A 180 4.09 -32.07 44.81
N ASN A 181 5.29 -31.56 44.56
CA ASN A 181 6.56 -32.25 44.85
C ASN A 181 7.19 -31.83 46.19
N GLY A 182 6.51 -31.00 46.98
CA GLY A 182 6.97 -30.49 48.27
C GLY A 182 6.55 -31.30 49.51
N TYR A 183 6.04 -32.53 49.34
CA TYR A 183 5.64 -33.42 50.44
C TYR A 183 6.27 -34.81 50.27
#